data_AF-A0A4Y2GG46-F1
#
_entry.id   AF-A0A4Y2GG46-F1
#
_cell.length_a   1.000
_cell.length_b   1.000
_cell.length_c   1.000
_cell.angle_alpha   90.00
_cell.angle_beta   90.00
_cell.angle_gamma   90.00
#
_symmetry.space_group_name_H-M   'P 1'
#
loop_
_entity.id
_entity.type
_entity.pdbx_description
1 polymer ?
#
loop_
_entity_poly.entity_id
_entity_poly.type
_entity_poly.pdbx_seq_one_letter_code
_entity_poly.pdbx_strand_id
1 'polypeptide(L)'
;MRFVYDLRLIDRGLSAAVKLCSTLNLPNLSKMSYRSLEKRILLAVTEVEKKAMATAAQEVKSLRNSKENVTRCGVSVDGTWQRRGYISQNGSLSVLSIDTGKILDVEI
;
A
#
# COMPACT_ATOMS: atom_id res chain seq x y z
N MET A 1 -10.50 -5.31 14.13
CA MET A 1 -9.28 -5.18 13.30
C MET A 1 -9.54 -5.73 11.89
N ARG A 2 -9.93 -7.00 11.73
CA ARG A 2 -10.16 -7.64 10.41
C ARG A 2 -11.19 -6.93 9.52
N PHE A 3 -12.39 -6.64 10.03
CA PHE A 3 -13.46 -6.04 9.22
C PHE A 3 -13.08 -4.77 8.42
N VAL A 4 -12.41 -3.80 9.06
CA VAL A 4 -11.98 -2.57 8.36
C VAL A 4 -10.82 -2.82 7.41
N TYR A 5 -9.94 -3.77 7.75
CA TYR A 5 -8.87 -4.20 6.86
C TYR A 5 -9.43 -4.88 5.61
N ASP A 6 -10.39 -5.80 5.76
CA ASP A 6 -11.05 -6.50 4.65
C ASP A 6 -11.77 -5.52 3.71
N LEU A 7 -12.42 -4.50 4.26
CA LEU A 7 -13.02 -3.42 3.47
C LEU A 7 -11.97 -2.61 2.70
N ARG A 8 -10.81 -2.36 3.30
CA ARG A 8 -9.71 -1.65 2.65
C ARG A 8 -9.06 -2.46 1.54
N LEU A 9 -9.00 -3.79 1.65
CA LEU A 9 -8.51 -4.69 0.60
C LEU A 9 -9.35 -4.66 -0.69
N ILE A 10 -10.63 -4.28 -0.59
CA ILE A 10 -11.55 -4.17 -1.73
C ILE A 10 -11.86 -2.72 -2.12
N ASP A 11 -11.03 -1.76 -1.67
CA ASP A 11 -11.21 -0.33 -1.90
C ASP A 11 -12.60 0.18 -1.48
N ARG A 12 -13.04 -0.23 -0.29
CA ARG A 12 -14.30 0.20 0.32
C ARG A 12 -14.06 0.91 1.64
N GLY A 13 -14.76 2.04 1.80
CA GLY A 13 -14.70 2.88 3.00
C GLY A 13 -15.88 2.67 3.94
N LEU A 14 -15.98 3.56 4.93
CA LEU A 14 -17.02 3.55 5.96
C LEU A 14 -18.45 3.48 5.39
N SER A 15 -18.73 4.13 4.25
CA SER A 15 -20.07 4.09 3.64
C SER A 15 -20.50 2.66 3.27
N ALA A 16 -19.59 1.87 2.72
CA ALA A 16 -19.85 0.46 2.42
C ALA A 16 -20.00 -0.36 3.70
N ALA A 17 -19.17 -0.07 4.71
CA ALA A 17 -19.26 -0.70 6.02
C ALA A 17 -20.65 -0.52 6.65
N VAL A 18 -21.16 0.72 6.67
CA VAL A 18 -22.47 1.06 7.23
C VAL A 18 -23.60 0.39 6.44
N LYS A 19 -23.52 0.39 5.10
CA LYS A 19 -24.52 -0.29 4.26
C LYS A 19 -24.57 -1.78 4.57
N LEU A 20 -23.41 -2.44 4.61
CA LEU A 20 -23.31 -3.87 4.92
C LEU A 20 -23.85 -4.20 6.32
N CYS A 21 -23.43 -3.45 7.33
CA CYS A 21 -23.94 -3.63 8.70
C CYS A 21 -25.45 -3.45 8.76
N SER A 22 -26.00 -2.43 8.08
CA SER A 22 -27.44 -2.18 8.04
C SER A 22 -28.20 -3.31 7.33
N THR A 23 -27.69 -3.84 6.22
CA THR A 23 -28.29 -4.97 5.49
C THR A 23 -28.29 -6.25 6.32
N LEU A 24 -27.26 -6.46 7.15
CA LEU A 24 -27.11 -7.65 7.99
C LEU A 24 -27.72 -7.48 9.39
N ASN A 25 -28.40 -6.36 9.68
CA ASN A 25 -28.90 -6.01 11.01
C ASN A 25 -27.81 -6.06 12.11
N LEU A 26 -26.58 -5.67 11.78
CA LEU A 26 -25.45 -5.58 12.71
C LEU A 26 -25.30 -4.16 13.28
N PRO A 27 -24.74 -4.00 14.49
CA PRO A 27 -24.43 -2.69 15.05
C PRO A 27 -23.42 -1.95 14.16
N ASN A 28 -23.74 -0.70 13.83
CA ASN A 28 -22.90 0.13 12.99
C ASN A 28 -21.62 0.57 13.71
N LEU A 29 -20.50 0.58 12.98
CA LEU A 29 -19.27 1.18 13.51
C LEU A 29 -19.39 2.70 13.59
N SER A 30 -18.94 3.26 14.71
CA SER A 30 -18.76 4.70 14.82
C SER A 30 -17.69 5.18 13.83
N LYS A 31 -17.88 6.38 13.28
CA LYS A 31 -16.91 7.03 12.40
C LYS A 31 -15.54 7.17 13.06
N MET A 32 -15.53 7.44 14.37
CA MET A 32 -14.31 7.59 15.17
C MET A 32 -13.54 6.28 15.29
N SER A 33 -14.24 5.19 15.64
CA SER A 33 -13.66 3.86 15.76
C SER A 33 -13.09 3.38 14.43
N TYR A 34 -13.83 3.60 13.32
CA TYR A 34 -13.37 3.25 11.98
C TYR A 34 -12.07 3.98 11.61
N ARG A 35 -12.02 5.31 11.80
CA ARG A 35 -10.83 6.12 11.50
C ARG A 35 -9.64 5.76 12.38
N SER A 36 -9.87 5.45 13.66
CA SER A 36 -8.80 5.00 14.57
C SER A 36 -8.17 3.69 14.07
N LEU A 37 -9.01 2.74 13.63
CA LEU A 37 -8.55 1.48 13.07
C LEU A 37 -7.80 1.68 11.75
N GLU A 38 -8.34 2.51 10.85
CA GLU A 38 -7.69 2.87 9.60
C GLU A 38 -6.28 3.45 9.82
N LYS A 39 -6.13 4.39 10.77
CA LYS A 39 -4.82 4.94 11.12
C LYS A 39 -3.83 3.88 11.60
N ARG A 40 -4.29 2.92 12.40
CA ARG A 40 -3.44 1.81 12.88
C ARG A 40 -2.99 0.91 11.74
N ILE A 41 -3.88 0.63 10.79
CA ILE A 41 -3.54 -0.14 9.59
C ILE A 41 -2.51 0.62 8.76
N LEU A 42 -2.72 1.92 8.53
CA LEU A 42 -1.78 2.76 7.79
C LEU A 42 -0.39 2.74 8.43
N LEU A 43 -0.30 2.95 9.75
CA LEU A 43 0.97 2.93 10.47
C LEU A 43 1.71 1.59 10.31
N ALA A 44 1.00 0.47 10.48
CA ALA A 44 1.58 -0.85 10.34
C ALA A 44 2.06 -1.12 8.90
N VAL A 45 1.28 -0.72 7.90
CA VAL A 45 1.64 -0.87 6.49
C VAL A 45 2.88 -0.03 6.16
N THR A 46 2.93 1.23 6.57
CA THR A 46 4.10 2.11 6.33
C THR A 46 5.37 1.59 7.01
N GLU A 47 5.27 0.96 8.18
CA GLU A 47 6.43 0.34 8.83
C GLU A 47 6.96 -0.86 8.03
N VAL A 48 6.05 -1.73 7.57
CA VAL A 48 6.39 -2.89 6.74
C VAL A 48 6.98 -2.44 5.40
N GLU A 49 6.38 -1.43 4.77
CA GLU A 49 6.83 -0.82 3.52
C GLU A 49 8.28 -0.32 3.63
N LYS A 50 8.57 0.50 4.64
CA LYS A 50 9.94 1.01 4.90
C LYS A 50 10.94 -0.12 5.08
N LYS A 51 10.58 -1.15 5.86
CA LYS A 51 11.46 -2.30 6.08
C LYS A 51 11.70 -3.08 4.79
N ALA A 52 10.64 -3.34 4.02
CA ALA A 52 10.72 -4.08 2.77
C ALA A 52 11.58 -3.35 1.73
N MET A 53 11.37 -2.06 1.54
CA MET A 53 12.16 -1.26 0.59
C MET A 53 13.63 -1.13 1.02
N ALA A 54 13.90 -0.98 2.32
CA ALA A 54 15.27 -0.99 2.84
C ALA A 54 15.98 -2.33 2.57
N THR A 55 15.30 -3.46 2.81
CA THR A 55 15.84 -4.78 2.49
C THR A 55 16.05 -4.98 0.98
N ALA A 56 15.11 -4.55 0.15
CA ALA A 56 15.25 -4.60 -1.31
C ALA A 56 16.46 -3.81 -1.80
N ALA A 57 16.68 -2.60 -1.27
CA ALA A 57 17.85 -1.79 -1.58
C ALA A 57 19.16 -2.47 -1.15
N GLN A 58 19.19 -3.12 0.01
CA GLN A 58 20.36 -3.87 0.49
C GLN A 58 20.68 -5.07 -0.41
N GLU A 59 19.66 -5.79 -0.88
CA GLU A 59 19.85 -6.92 -1.81
C GLU A 59 20.40 -6.48 -3.16
N VAL A 60 19.93 -5.34 -3.69
CA VAL A 60 20.49 -4.77 -4.91
C VAL A 60 21.97 -4.40 -4.72
N LYS A 61 22.33 -3.83 -3.55
CA LYS A 61 23.73 -3.53 -3.22
C LYS A 61 24.60 -4.78 -3.14
N SER A 62 24.10 -5.84 -2.50
CA SER A 62 24.85 -7.09 -2.34
C SER A 62 25.04 -7.82 -3.68
N LEU A 63 24.02 -7.87 -4.53
CA LEU A 63 24.12 -8.45 -5.88
C LEU A 63 25.16 -7.76 -6.75
N ARG A 64 25.29 -6.43 -6.63
CA ARG A 64 26.26 -5.62 -7.38
C ARG A 64 27.67 -5.67 -6.78
N ASN A 65 27.87 -6.36 -5.64
CA ASN A 65 29.11 -6.35 -4.84
C ASN A 65 29.64 -4.92 -4.57
N SER A 66 28.74 -3.94 -4.50
CA SER A 66 29.10 -2.53 -4.38
C SER A 66 29.36 -2.21 -2.91
N LYS A 67 30.60 -1.81 -2.59
CA LYS A 67 30.96 -1.27 -1.27
C LYS A 67 30.74 0.24 -1.17
N GLU A 68 30.21 0.85 -2.22
CA GLU A 68 29.98 2.27 -2.31
C GLU A 68 28.61 2.65 -1.73
N ASN A 69 28.49 3.90 -1.27
CA ASN A 69 27.21 4.43 -0.78
C ASN A 69 26.14 4.47 -1.88
N VAL A 70 26.57 4.67 -3.13
CA VAL A 70 25.73 4.74 -4.32
C VAL A 70 25.97 3.49 -5.17
N THR A 71 24.90 2.81 -5.54
CA THR A 71 24.97 1.63 -6.42
C THR A 71 24.08 1.87 -7.62
N ARG A 72 24.63 1.68 -8.82
CA ARG A 72 23.85 1.76 -10.06
C ARG A 72 22.98 0.51 -10.16
N CYS A 73 21.67 0.68 -10.35
CA CYS A 73 20.75 -0.42 -10.59
C CYS A 73 19.84 -0.08 -11.78
N GLY A 74 19.43 -1.11 -12.52
CA GLY A 74 18.38 -0.96 -13.53
C GLY A 74 17.02 -0.95 -12.84
N VAL A 75 16.14 -0.05 -13.27
CA VAL A 75 14.78 0.06 -12.72
C VAL A 75 13.73 0.00 -13.82
N SER A 76 12.61 -0.65 -13.52
CA SER A 76 11.37 -0.55 -14.26
C SER A 76 10.39 0.28 -13.43
N VAL A 77 9.60 1.11 -14.08
CA VAL A 77 8.58 1.94 -13.42
C VAL A 77 7.23 1.46 -13.89
N ASP A 78 6.40 0.99 -12.97
CA ASP A 78 5.04 0.55 -13.23
C ASP A 78 4.05 1.50 -12.57
N GLY A 79 3.01 1.90 -13.29
CA GLY A 79 2.03 2.87 -12.84
C GLY A 79 0.62 2.35 -13.05
N THR A 80 -0.22 2.47 -12.02
CA THR A 80 -1.63 2.12 -12.10
C THR A 80 -2.50 3.33 -11.78
N TRP A 81 -3.62 3.45 -12.49
CA TRP A 81 -4.63 4.47 -12.25
C TRP A 81 -6.00 3.82 -12.10
N GLN A 82 -6.55 3.90 -10.89
CA GLN A 82 -7.91 3.46 -10.63
C GLN A 82 -8.90 4.49 -11.17
N ARG A 83 -9.64 4.10 -12.21
CA ARG A 83 -10.71 4.91 -12.81
C ARG A 83 -12.06 4.54 -12.21
N ARG A 84 -12.86 5.55 -11.84
CA ARG A 84 -14.28 5.38 -11.51
C ARG A 84 -15.12 6.17 -12.50
N GLY A 85 -15.62 5.49 -13.53
CA GLY A 85 -16.25 6.15 -14.68
C GLY A 85 -15.20 6.93 -15.49
N TYR A 86 -15.52 8.18 -15.84
CA TYR A 86 -14.63 9.05 -16.63
C TYR A 86 -13.57 9.81 -15.81
N ILE A 87 -13.51 9.58 -14.49
CA ILE A 87 -12.60 10.30 -13.58
C ILE A 87 -11.60 9.29 -12.98
N SER A 88 -10.30 9.59 -13.10
CA SER A 88 -9.24 8.93 -12.33
C SER A 88 -9.32 9.37 -10.87
N GLN A 89 -9.49 8.44 -9.94
CA GLN A 89 -9.66 8.75 -8.52
C GLN A 89 -8.39 8.56 -7.71
N ASN A 90 -7.56 7.58 -8.08
CA ASN A 90 -6.34 7.22 -7.38
C ASN A 90 -5.30 6.79 -8.41
N GLY A 91 -4.08 7.29 -8.31
CA GLY A 91 -2.93 6.80 -9.07
C GLY A 91 -1.92 6.22 -8.09
N SER A 92 -1.12 5.27 -8.52
CA SER A 92 0.11 4.94 -7.83
C SER A 92 1.19 4.55 -8.83
N LEU A 93 2.43 4.82 -8.47
CA LEU A 93 3.63 4.57 -9.25
C LEU A 93 4.57 3.74 -8.39
N SER A 94 5.06 2.63 -8.91
CA SER A 94 6.03 1.77 -8.23
C SER A 94 7.31 1.66 -9.06
N VAL A 95 8.45 1.89 -8.43
CA VAL A 95 9.77 1.69 -9.02
C VAL A 95 10.31 0.35 -8.56
N LEU A 96 10.60 -0.53 -9.51
CA LEU A 96 11.04 -1.91 -9.26
C LEU A 96 12.46 -2.09 -9.78
N SER A 97 13.32 -2.77 -9.02
CA SER A 97 14.62 -3.19 -9.55
C SER A 97 14.43 -4.28 -10.59
N ILE A 98 15.06 -4.14 -11.75
CA ILE A 98 15.06 -5.18 -12.80
C ILE A 98 15.82 -6.42 -12.32
N ASP A 99 16.85 -6.22 -11.50
CA ASP A 99 17.76 -7.29 -11.07
C ASP A 99 17.10 -8.22 -10.04
N THR A 100 16.32 -7.66 -9.10
CA THR A 100 15.66 -8.41 -8.01
C THR A 100 14.17 -8.61 -8.21
N GLY A 101 13.53 -7.84 -9.09
CA GLY A 101 12.08 -7.76 -9.22
C GLY A 101 11.37 -7.13 -8.00
N LYS A 102 12.13 -6.53 -7.07
CA LYS A 102 11.59 -5.95 -5.83
C LYS A 102 11.36 -4.45 -5.95
N ILE A 103 10.35 -3.96 -5.21
CA ILE A 103 10.02 -2.54 -5.14
C ILE A 103 11.10 -1.80 -4.36
N LEU A 104 11.61 -0.72 -4.96
CA LEU A 104 12.58 0.18 -4.37
C LEU A 104 11.94 1.49 -3.89
N ASP A 105 10.86 1.92 -4.53
CA ASP A 105 10.15 3.16 -4.20
C ASP A 105 8.69 3.12 -4.69
N VAL A 106 7.80 3.85 -4.03
CA VAL A 106 6.37 3.96 -4.38
C VAL A 106 5.88 5.39 -4.15
N GLU A 107 5.12 5.93 -5.09
CA GLU A 107 4.38 7.19 -4.97
C GLU A 107 2.87 6.92 -5.13
N ILE A 108 2.04 7.56 -4.30
CA ILE A 108 0.58 7.34 -4.21
C ILE A 108 -0.17 8.67 -4.28
#